data_AF-A0A6G1RBR5-F1
#
_entry.id   AF-A0A6G1RBR5-F1
#
_cell.length_a   1.000
_cell.length_b   1.000
_cell.length_c   1.000
_cell.angle_alpha   90.00
_cell.angle_beta   90.00
_cell.angle_gamma   90.00
#
_symmetry.space_group_name_H-M   'P 1'
#
loop_
_entity.id
_entity.type
_entity.pdbx_description
1 polymer ?
#
loop_
_entity_poly.entity_id
_entity_poly.type
_entity_poly.pdbx_seq_one_letter_code
_entity_poly.pdbx_strand_id
1 'polypeptide(L)'
;DLSQMAVLSAPCQGNELQKQTAAHQREMALDMLSEIANVFDFPDLNRFLSRTLQVLLPDLAAKASPAASTLIRTIAKQLNVNRREILINNFKYIFSHLVCSCSKDELERALHYLKNETEIELGSLLRQDYQGLHNELLLRIGEHYQQVFNGLSILASFASQDDPYQGPREITSPEQIG
;
A
#
# COMPACT_ATOMS: atom_id res chain seq x y z
N ASP A 1 19.15 62.54 20.37
CA ASP A 1 19.63 61.28 19.79
C ASP A 1 18.49 60.43 19.28
N LEU A 2 18.49 60.20 17.96
CA LEU A 2 17.70 59.20 17.25
C LEU A 2 18.32 57.80 17.46
N SER A 3 17.53 56.77 17.17
CA SER A 3 17.84 55.32 17.14
C SER A 3 17.32 54.60 18.40
N GLN A 4 16.35 53.70 18.35
CA GLN A 4 16.17 52.61 17.39
C GLN A 4 14.69 52.32 17.12
N MET A 5 14.37 52.20 15.83
CA MET A 5 13.13 51.72 15.27
C MET A 5 13.45 50.40 14.55
N ALA A 6 12.53 49.43 14.60
CA ALA A 6 12.59 48.10 13.96
C ALA A 6 13.64 47.15 14.59
N VAL A 7 13.37 45.88 14.89
CA VAL A 7 12.87 44.83 14.01
C VAL A 7 12.33 43.68 14.88
N LEU A 8 11.02 43.42 14.93
CA LEU A 8 10.46 42.15 15.45
C LEU A 8 9.08 41.89 14.83
N SER A 9 9.01 41.63 13.53
CA SER A 9 7.81 41.05 12.91
C SER A 9 8.07 40.48 11.52
N ALA A 10 8.57 39.24 11.44
CA ALA A 10 8.22 38.28 10.37
C ALA A 10 8.97 36.94 10.55
N PRO A 11 8.24 35.85 10.85
CA PRO A 11 8.40 34.63 10.04
C PRO A 11 7.09 34.10 9.45
N CYS A 12 5.93 34.71 9.73
CA CYS A 12 4.63 34.10 9.44
C CYS A 12 4.19 34.17 7.95
N GLN A 13 4.71 35.11 7.16
CA GLN A 13 4.25 35.32 5.77
C GLN A 13 4.84 34.33 4.76
N GLY A 14 6.03 33.78 5.02
CA GLY A 14 6.68 32.82 4.11
C GLY A 14 5.99 31.46 4.05
N ASN A 15 5.44 31.00 5.18
CA ASN A 15 4.76 29.71 5.28
C ASN A 15 3.42 29.67 4.55
N GLU A 16 2.66 30.77 4.56
CA GLU A 16 1.35 30.85 3.88
C GLU A 16 1.50 30.84 2.37
N LEU A 17 2.48 31.56 1.82
CA LEU A 17 2.75 31.60 0.38
C LEU A 17 3.24 30.25 -0.16
N GLN A 18 4.10 29.56 0.59
CA GLN A 18 4.52 28.19 0.25
C GLN A 18 3.36 27.19 0.26
N LYS A 19 2.46 27.30 1.25
CA LYS A 19 1.31 26.41 1.38
C LYS A 19 0.30 26.61 0.25
N GLN A 20 0.06 27.86 -0.16
CA GLN A 20 -0.78 28.19 -1.32
C GLN A 20 -0.17 27.67 -2.62
N THR A 21 1.14 27.82 -2.81
CA THR A 21 1.84 27.32 -4.00
C THR A 21 1.76 25.80 -4.10
N ALA A 22 1.97 25.08 -3.00
CA ALA A 22 1.84 23.63 -2.95
C ALA A 22 0.40 23.15 -3.18
N ALA A 23 -0.59 23.90 -2.68
CA ALA A 23 -2.01 23.61 -2.92
C ALA A 23 -2.36 23.76 -4.41
N HIS A 24 -1.88 24.82 -5.06
CA HIS A 24 -2.11 25.06 -6.48
C HIS A 24 -1.44 23.98 -7.36
N GLN A 25 -0.19 23.61 -7.08
CA GLN A 25 0.49 22.53 -7.80
C GLN A 25 -0.25 21.19 -7.66
N ARG A 26 -0.79 20.90 -6.46
CA ARG A 26 -1.59 19.72 -6.23
C ARG A 26 -2.87 19.73 -7.07
N GLU A 27 -3.56 20.87 -7.13
CA GLU A 27 -4.78 21.03 -7.93
C GLU A 27 -4.51 20.77 -9.42
N MET A 28 -3.48 21.41 -9.98
CA MET A 28 -3.06 21.18 -11.37
C MET A 28 -2.74 19.70 -11.67
N ALA A 29 -2.10 18.99 -10.72
CA ALA A 29 -1.82 17.58 -10.88
C ALA A 29 -3.08 16.71 -10.89
N LEU A 30 -4.09 17.07 -10.08
CA LEU A 30 -5.38 16.37 -10.06
C LEU A 30 -6.21 16.67 -11.31
N ASP A 31 -6.09 17.88 -11.87
CA ASP A 31 -6.74 18.24 -13.12
C ASP A 31 -6.18 17.41 -14.29
N MET A 32 -4.84 17.31 -14.39
CA MET A 32 -4.20 16.44 -15.39
C MET A 32 -4.61 14.97 -15.23
N LEU A 33 -4.71 14.46 -13.99
CA LEU A 33 -5.20 13.10 -13.76
C LEU A 33 -6.68 12.94 -14.14
N SER A 34 -7.49 13.98 -13.98
CA SER A 34 -8.90 13.99 -14.40
C SER A 34 -9.02 13.96 -15.92
N GLU A 35 -8.16 14.69 -16.63
CA GLU A 35 -8.07 14.60 -18.10
C GLU A 35 -7.70 13.19 -18.55
N ILE A 36 -6.71 12.56 -17.91
CA ILE A 36 -6.35 11.17 -18.18
C ILE A 36 -7.54 10.24 -17.91
N ALA A 37 -8.24 10.40 -16.79
CA ALA A 37 -9.41 9.61 -16.45
C ALA A 37 -10.49 9.70 -17.54
N ASN A 38 -10.73 10.91 -18.06
CA ASN A 38 -11.69 11.16 -19.14
C ASN A 38 -11.27 10.48 -20.45
N VAL A 39 -9.97 10.48 -20.79
CA VAL A 39 -9.45 9.76 -21.97
C VAL A 39 -9.68 8.25 -21.88
N PHE A 40 -9.70 7.69 -20.66
CA PHE A 40 -10.03 6.29 -20.40
C PHE A 40 -11.53 6.04 -20.16
N ASP A 41 -12.40 7.00 -20.49
CA ASP A 41 -13.86 6.93 -20.33
C ASP A 41 -14.34 6.68 -18.88
N PHE A 42 -13.54 7.07 -17.89
CA PHE A 42 -14.01 7.07 -16.50
C PHE A 42 -14.93 8.26 -16.26
N PRO A 43 -16.03 8.08 -15.49
CA PRO A 43 -16.97 9.16 -15.23
C PRO A 43 -16.39 10.27 -14.35
N ASP A 44 -15.40 9.93 -13.50
CA ASP A 44 -14.73 10.86 -12.61
C ASP A 44 -13.37 10.30 -12.15
N LEU A 45 -12.55 11.18 -11.59
CA LEU A 45 -11.22 10.86 -11.06
C LEU A 45 -11.26 9.82 -9.94
N ASN A 46 -12.31 9.80 -9.11
CA ASN A 46 -12.38 8.87 -7.99
C ASN A 46 -12.63 7.44 -8.47
N ARG A 47 -13.46 7.26 -9.50
CA ARG A 47 -13.69 5.95 -10.14
C ARG A 47 -12.41 5.45 -10.82
N PHE A 48 -11.69 6.34 -11.50
CA PHE A 48 -10.39 6.03 -12.11
C PHE A 48 -9.36 5.57 -11.07
N LEU A 49 -9.13 6.39 -10.03
CA LEU A 49 -8.18 6.08 -8.98
C LEU A 49 -8.55 4.79 -8.25
N SER A 50 -9.82 4.62 -7.85
CA SER A 50 -10.29 3.40 -7.17
C SER A 50 -10.06 2.14 -8.00
N ARG A 51 -10.22 2.22 -9.34
CA ARG A 51 -10.00 1.08 -10.23
C ARG A 51 -8.52 0.77 -10.48
N THR A 52 -7.65 1.76 -10.34
CA THR A 52 -6.21 1.65 -10.61
C THR A 52 -5.36 1.42 -9.35
N LEU A 53 -5.92 1.58 -8.14
CA LEU A 53 -5.21 1.37 -6.88
C LEU A 53 -4.44 0.04 -6.82
N GLN A 54 -5.06 -1.06 -7.25
CA GLN A 54 -4.45 -2.38 -7.23
C GLN A 54 -3.18 -2.48 -8.10
N VAL A 55 -2.99 -1.57 -9.06
CA VAL A 55 -1.82 -1.49 -9.94
C VAL A 55 -0.84 -0.44 -9.44
N LEU A 56 -1.32 0.70 -8.97
CA LEU A 56 -0.46 1.82 -8.53
C LEU A 56 0.22 1.57 -7.18
N LEU A 57 -0.53 1.02 -6.21
CA LEU A 57 -0.03 0.86 -4.84
C LEU A 57 1.16 -0.10 -4.72
N PRO A 58 1.20 -1.24 -5.43
CA PRO A 58 2.38 -2.12 -5.40
C PRO A 58 3.67 -1.40 -5.74
N ASP A 59 3.70 -0.66 -6.86
CA ASP A 59 4.88 0.08 -7.28
C ASP A 59 5.24 1.21 -6.30
N LEU A 60 4.24 1.94 -5.79
CA LEU A 60 4.46 3.00 -4.81
C LEU A 60 5.04 2.44 -3.49
N ALA A 61 4.47 1.35 -2.98
CA ALA A 61 4.95 0.70 -1.76
C ALA A 61 6.37 0.14 -1.94
N ALA A 62 6.67 -0.43 -3.10
CA ALA A 62 8.01 -0.92 -3.44
C ALA A 62 9.09 0.18 -3.38
N LYS A 63 8.74 1.45 -3.69
CA LYS A 63 9.68 2.57 -3.56
C LYS A 63 10.02 2.91 -2.12
N ALA A 64 9.16 2.58 -1.14
CA ALA A 64 9.40 2.76 0.29
C ALA A 64 9.97 4.16 0.66
N SER A 65 9.47 5.22 0.01
CA SER A 65 10.06 6.56 0.08
C SER A 65 9.06 7.61 0.62
N PRO A 66 9.55 8.75 1.15
CA PRO A 66 8.68 9.85 1.58
C PRO A 66 7.79 10.40 0.45
N ALA A 67 8.29 10.37 -0.79
CA ALA A 67 7.53 10.75 -1.97
C ALA A 67 6.36 9.79 -2.20
N ALA A 68 6.58 8.48 -2.09
CA ALA A 68 5.51 7.47 -2.17
C ALA A 68 4.45 7.68 -1.09
N SER A 69 4.84 7.91 0.17
CA SER A 69 3.88 8.21 1.25
C SER A 69 3.06 9.47 0.97
N THR A 70 3.68 10.49 0.37
CA THR A 70 2.98 11.74 0.00
C THR A 70 1.98 11.51 -1.12
N LEU A 71 2.33 10.69 -2.12
CA LEU A 71 1.42 10.32 -3.21
C LEU A 71 0.26 9.48 -2.70
N ILE A 72 0.52 8.44 -1.89
CA ILE A 72 -0.54 7.59 -1.30
C ILE A 72 -1.46 8.45 -0.41
N ARG A 73 -0.91 9.38 0.39
CA ARG A 73 -1.71 10.34 1.17
C ARG A 73 -2.56 11.23 0.27
N THR A 74 -2.02 11.66 -0.87
CA THR A 74 -2.74 12.51 -1.83
C THR A 74 -3.91 11.79 -2.45
N ILE A 75 -3.71 10.54 -2.86
CA ILE A 75 -4.74 9.65 -3.39
C ILE A 75 -5.81 9.36 -2.32
N ALA A 76 -5.40 9.02 -1.09
CA ALA A 76 -6.32 8.79 0.03
C ALA A 76 -7.22 10.00 0.29
N LYS A 77 -6.64 11.20 0.27
CA LYS A 77 -7.39 12.46 0.41
C LYS A 77 -8.35 12.70 -0.75
N GLN A 78 -7.94 12.40 -1.99
CA GLN A 78 -8.80 12.54 -3.17
C GLN A 78 -10.00 11.60 -3.11
N LEU A 79 -9.77 10.35 -2.70
CA LEU A 79 -10.80 9.32 -2.55
C LEU A 79 -11.63 9.47 -1.28
N ASN A 80 -11.27 10.38 -0.38
CA ASN A 80 -11.87 10.54 0.95
C ASN A 80 -11.91 9.21 1.76
N VAL A 81 -10.80 8.47 1.75
CA VAL A 81 -10.64 7.21 2.49
C VAL A 81 -9.40 7.26 3.37
N ASN A 82 -9.32 6.37 4.36
CA ASN A 82 -8.16 6.31 5.23
C ASN A 82 -6.95 5.73 4.48
N ARG A 83 -5.80 6.41 4.57
CA ARG A 83 -4.53 5.97 3.98
C ARG A 83 -4.13 4.55 4.42
N ARG A 84 -4.28 4.26 5.72
CA ARG A 84 -3.97 2.96 6.31
C ARG A 84 -4.86 1.87 5.72
N GLU A 85 -6.16 2.14 5.59
CA GLU A 85 -7.11 1.20 5.00
C GLU A 85 -6.81 0.91 3.53
N ILE A 86 -6.40 1.92 2.75
CA ILE A 86 -5.98 1.69 1.35
C ILE A 86 -4.87 0.63 1.28
N LEU A 87 -3.84 0.77 2.11
CA LEU A 87 -2.70 -0.15 2.12
C LEU A 87 -3.10 -1.54 2.58
N ILE A 88 -3.92 -1.62 3.64
CA ILE A 88 -4.41 -2.89 4.19
C ILE A 88 -5.28 -3.62 3.16
N ASN A 89 -6.28 -2.95 2.58
CA ASN A 89 -7.24 -3.56 1.68
C ASN A 89 -6.62 -4.02 0.35
N ASN A 90 -5.48 -3.42 -0.03
CA ASN A 90 -4.74 -3.77 -1.23
C ASN A 90 -3.46 -4.57 -0.94
N PHE A 91 -3.25 -5.00 0.31
CA PHE A 91 -2.01 -5.64 0.74
C PHE A 91 -1.67 -6.88 -0.09
N LYS A 92 -2.66 -7.67 -0.53
CA LYS A 92 -2.43 -8.84 -1.39
C LYS A 92 -1.73 -8.53 -2.70
N TYR A 93 -2.13 -7.44 -3.37
CA TYR A 93 -1.51 -7.00 -4.62
C TYR A 93 -0.11 -6.46 -4.37
N ILE A 94 0.06 -5.70 -3.29
CA ILE A 94 1.34 -5.14 -2.89
C ILE A 94 2.33 -6.28 -2.61
N PHE A 95 1.99 -7.19 -1.70
CA PHE A 95 2.88 -8.28 -1.32
C PHE A 95 3.23 -9.19 -2.50
N SER A 96 2.25 -9.56 -3.34
CA SER A 96 2.51 -10.39 -4.52
C SER A 96 3.52 -9.74 -5.47
N HIS A 97 3.37 -8.44 -5.73
CA HIS A 97 4.34 -7.70 -6.53
C HIS A 97 5.72 -7.64 -5.87
N LEU A 98 5.79 -7.32 -4.57
CA LEU A 98 7.06 -7.21 -3.86
C LEU A 98 7.84 -8.52 -3.92
N VAL A 99 7.17 -9.66 -3.72
CA VAL A 99 7.81 -10.97 -3.81
C VAL A 99 8.26 -11.28 -5.24
N CYS A 100 7.44 -10.96 -6.25
CA CYS A 100 7.70 -11.34 -7.64
C CYS A 100 8.72 -10.43 -8.34
N SER A 101 8.82 -9.16 -7.94
CA SER A 101 9.48 -8.11 -8.74
C SER A 101 10.62 -7.42 -8.01
N CYS A 102 10.68 -7.46 -6.68
CA CYS A 102 11.71 -6.77 -5.92
C CYS A 102 12.89 -7.70 -5.59
N SER A 103 14.08 -7.09 -5.50
CA SER A 103 15.22 -7.73 -4.85
C SER A 103 14.94 -7.97 -3.36
N LYS A 104 15.74 -8.84 -2.73
CA LYS A 104 15.59 -9.14 -1.29
C LYS A 104 15.65 -7.89 -0.42
N ASP A 105 16.58 -6.98 -0.71
CA ASP A 105 16.76 -5.75 0.07
C ASP A 105 15.60 -4.77 -0.15
N GLU A 106 15.06 -4.69 -1.37
CA GLU A 106 13.87 -3.89 -1.68
C GLU A 106 12.64 -4.43 -0.97
N LEU A 107 12.44 -5.76 -0.99
CA LEU A 107 11.36 -6.43 -0.27
C LEU A 107 11.43 -6.12 1.23
N GLU A 108 12.59 -6.30 1.86
CA GLU A 108 12.74 -6.05 3.30
C GLU A 108 12.44 -4.59 3.66
N ARG A 109 12.96 -3.62 2.89
CA ARG A 109 12.66 -2.19 3.07
C ARG A 109 11.18 -1.89 2.89
N ALA A 110 10.54 -2.46 1.86
CA ALA A 110 9.13 -2.24 1.57
C ALA A 110 8.23 -2.84 2.67
N LEU A 111 8.57 -4.01 3.22
CA LEU A 111 7.83 -4.60 4.34
C LEU A 111 7.96 -3.76 5.61
N HIS A 112 9.17 -3.24 5.90
CA HIS A 112 9.36 -2.32 7.02
C HIS A 112 8.57 -1.01 6.81
N TYR A 113 8.57 -0.49 5.58
CA TYR A 113 7.77 0.67 5.21
C TYR A 113 6.27 0.44 5.44
N LEU A 114 5.73 -0.69 5.00
CA LEU A 114 4.32 -1.05 5.19
C LEU A 114 3.96 -1.21 6.66
N LYS A 115 4.84 -1.82 7.47
CA LYS A 115 4.67 -1.89 8.92
C LYS A 115 4.55 -0.50 9.54
N ASN A 116 5.39 0.45 9.13
CA ASN A 116 5.34 1.82 9.64
C ASN A 116 4.09 2.59 9.19
N GLU A 117 3.69 2.44 7.93
CA GLU A 117 2.52 3.15 7.38
C GLU A 117 1.19 2.59 7.88
N THR A 118 1.16 1.31 8.23
CA THR A 118 -0.05 0.62 8.69
C THR A 118 -0.10 0.39 10.20
N GLU A 119 1.03 0.45 10.91
CA GLU A 119 1.16 0.07 12.32
C GLU A 119 0.66 -1.36 12.61
N ILE A 120 0.78 -2.26 11.63
CA ILE A 120 0.39 -3.67 11.75
C ILE A 120 1.60 -4.54 11.46
N GLU A 121 1.79 -5.56 12.30
CA GLU A 121 2.83 -6.57 12.08
C GLU A 121 2.56 -7.37 10.80
N LEU A 122 3.63 -7.74 10.08
CA LEU A 122 3.54 -8.42 8.80
C LEU A 122 2.70 -9.70 8.87
N GLY A 123 2.89 -10.52 9.90
CA GLY A 123 2.12 -11.75 10.08
C GLY A 123 0.61 -11.50 10.16
N SER A 124 0.19 -10.40 10.78
CA SER A 124 -1.23 -10.02 10.86
C SER A 124 -1.77 -9.57 9.51
N LEU A 125 -1.00 -8.78 8.73
CA LEU A 125 -1.39 -8.40 7.36
C LEU A 125 -1.52 -9.61 6.44
N LEU A 126 -0.59 -10.56 6.52
CA LEU A 126 -0.60 -11.80 5.74
C LEU A 126 -1.81 -12.68 6.07
N ARG A 127 -2.21 -12.74 7.35
CA ARG A 127 -3.35 -13.56 7.80
C ARG A 127 -4.70 -12.92 7.55
N GLN A 128 -4.77 -11.58 7.48
CA GLN A 128 -6.03 -10.86 7.29
C GLN A 128 -6.79 -11.29 6.03
N ASP A 129 -6.07 -11.57 4.94
CA ASP A 129 -6.62 -12.09 3.68
C ASP A 129 -5.72 -13.20 3.13
N TYR A 130 -5.50 -14.25 3.94
CA TYR A 130 -4.60 -15.36 3.59
C TYR A 130 -4.95 -15.97 2.24
N GLN A 131 -6.23 -16.28 2.00
CA GLN A 131 -6.68 -16.92 0.77
C GLN A 131 -6.56 -15.98 -0.43
N GLY A 132 -6.93 -14.70 -0.29
CA GLY A 132 -6.78 -13.72 -1.37
C GLY A 132 -5.32 -13.50 -1.74
N LEU A 133 -4.43 -13.47 -0.76
CA LEU A 133 -2.99 -13.39 -0.98
C LEU A 133 -2.42 -14.65 -1.65
N HIS A 134 -2.82 -15.82 -1.17
CA HIS A 134 -2.44 -17.11 -1.76
C HIS A 134 -2.81 -17.16 -3.24
N ASN A 135 -4.05 -16.78 -3.57
CA ASN A 135 -4.52 -16.72 -4.96
C ASN A 135 -3.73 -15.71 -5.81
N GLU A 136 -3.45 -14.52 -5.27
CA GLU A 136 -2.70 -13.49 -6.00
C GLU A 136 -1.26 -13.91 -6.30
N LEU A 137 -0.64 -14.74 -5.46
CA LEU A 137 0.66 -15.35 -5.75
C LEU A 137 0.54 -16.41 -6.85
N LEU A 138 -0.48 -17.28 -6.78
CA LEU A 138 -0.67 -18.34 -7.78
C LEU A 138 -0.95 -17.78 -9.19
N LEU A 139 -1.62 -16.63 -9.30
CA LEU A 139 -1.82 -15.95 -10.59
C LEU A 139 -0.51 -15.57 -11.28
N ARG A 140 0.62 -15.53 -10.55
CA ARG A 140 1.95 -15.18 -11.08
C ARG A 140 2.85 -16.38 -11.35
N ILE A 141 2.38 -17.61 -11.10
CA ILE A 141 3.24 -18.81 -11.12
C ILE A 141 3.86 -19.09 -12.49
N GLY A 142 3.18 -18.72 -13.58
CA GLY A 142 3.66 -18.95 -14.94
C GLY A 142 4.90 -18.14 -15.31
N GLU A 143 5.10 -16.97 -14.69
CA GLU A 143 6.20 -16.04 -15.00
C GLU A 143 7.22 -15.93 -13.86
N HIS A 144 6.80 -16.21 -12.62
CA HIS A 144 7.57 -15.95 -11.41
C HIS A 144 7.65 -17.18 -10.48
N TYR A 145 7.78 -18.39 -11.03
CA TYR A 145 7.70 -19.66 -10.28
C TYR A 145 8.49 -19.65 -8.96
N GLN A 146 9.79 -19.31 -9.00
CA GLN A 146 10.65 -19.35 -7.81
C GLN A 146 10.22 -18.29 -6.77
N GLN A 147 9.85 -17.11 -7.23
CA GLN A 147 9.39 -16.03 -6.36
C GLN A 147 8.06 -16.39 -5.72
N VAL A 148 7.11 -16.93 -6.49
CA VAL A 148 5.82 -17.41 -5.98
C VAL A 148 6.04 -18.50 -4.93
N PHE A 149 6.93 -19.45 -5.17
CA PHE A 149 7.28 -20.47 -4.18
C PHE A 149 7.86 -19.86 -2.89
N ASN A 150 8.75 -18.87 -3.00
CA ASN A 150 9.30 -18.15 -1.85
C ASN A 150 8.18 -17.40 -1.09
N GLY A 151 7.27 -16.74 -1.80
CA GLY A 151 6.11 -16.05 -1.22
C GLY A 151 5.17 -16.98 -0.47
N LEU A 152 4.87 -18.14 -1.07
CA LEU A 152 4.06 -19.18 -0.42
C LEU A 152 4.77 -19.75 0.81
N SER A 153 6.09 -19.92 0.76
CA SER A 153 6.89 -20.36 1.91
C SER A 153 6.85 -19.35 3.06
N ILE A 154 6.97 -18.04 2.75
CA ILE A 154 6.77 -16.98 3.74
C ILE A 154 5.36 -17.07 4.33
N LEU A 155 4.33 -17.14 3.49
CA LEU A 155 2.94 -17.18 3.91
C LEU A 155 2.63 -18.40 4.81
N ALA A 156 3.16 -19.58 4.47
CA ALA A 156 3.04 -20.79 5.28
C ALA A 156 3.71 -20.65 6.65
N SER A 157 4.90 -20.04 6.72
CA SER A 157 5.62 -19.85 7.98
C SER A 157 4.85 -19.00 9.00
N PHE A 158 4.06 -18.04 8.53
CA PHE A 158 3.20 -17.19 9.37
C PHE A 158 1.84 -17.82 9.69
N ALA A 159 1.42 -18.87 8.98
CA ALA A 159 0.24 -19.65 9.30
C ALA A 159 0.53 -20.69 10.40
N SER A 160 1.71 -21.30 10.39
CA SER A 160 2.09 -22.36 11.32
C SER A 160 2.40 -21.90 12.76
N GLN A 161 2.49 -20.59 13.02
CA GLN A 161 2.88 -20.08 14.34
C GLN A 161 1.76 -20.11 15.39
N ASP A 162 0.48 -20.20 15.00
CA ASP A 162 -0.64 -20.21 15.96
C ASP A 162 -1.67 -21.35 15.75
N ASP A 163 -1.67 -22.05 14.62
CA ASP A 163 -2.43 -23.30 14.46
C ASP A 163 -1.86 -24.11 13.27
N PRO A 164 -1.05 -25.16 13.50
CA PRO A 164 -0.63 -26.02 12.40
C PRO A 164 -1.87 -26.70 11.84
N TYR A 165 -2.22 -26.41 10.59
CA TYR A 165 -3.20 -27.20 9.86
C TYR A 165 -2.83 -28.68 9.99
N GLN A 166 -3.59 -29.44 10.77
CA GLN A 166 -3.31 -30.85 11.08
C GLN A 166 -3.75 -31.81 9.97
N GLY A 167 -4.11 -31.30 8.79
CA GLY A 167 -4.83 -32.08 7.80
C GLY A 167 -6.23 -32.49 8.30
N PRO A 168 -6.98 -33.27 7.50
CA PRO A 168 -8.10 -34.04 8.02
C PRO A 168 -7.58 -34.95 9.13
N ARG A 169 -8.18 -34.89 10.33
CA ARG A 169 -7.88 -35.85 11.39
C ARG A 169 -8.20 -37.25 10.85
N GLU A 170 -7.27 -38.20 11.00
CA GLU A 170 -7.56 -39.59 10.67
C GLU A 170 -8.85 -40.01 11.38
N ILE A 171 -9.81 -40.52 10.59
CA ILE A 171 -11.02 -41.13 11.12
C ILE A 171 -10.60 -42.45 11.76
N THR A 172 -10.29 -42.40 13.06
CA THR A 172 -9.87 -43.58 13.83
C THR A 172 -11.06 -44.32 14.42
N SER A 173 -12.25 -43.73 14.38
CA SER A 173 -13.48 -44.39 14.80
C SER A 173 -14.66 -44.11 13.85
N PRO A 174 -15.56 -45.09 13.63
CA PRO A 174 -16.74 -44.93 12.78
C PRO A 174 -17.72 -43.83 13.20
N GLU A 175 -17.62 -43.37 14.45
CA GLU A 175 -18.51 -42.38 15.08
C GLU A 175 -18.29 -40.95 14.57
N GLN A 176 -17.20 -40.72 13.83
CA GLN A 176 -16.82 -39.40 13.30
C GLN A 176 -17.40 -39.11 11.91
N ILE A 177 -18.14 -40.05 11.33
CA ILE A 177 -18.88 -39.89 10.07
C ILE A 177 -20.37 -39.72 10.45
N GLY A 178 -20.74 -38.54 10.90
CA GLY A 178 -22.11 -38.16 11.27
C GLY A 178 -22.56 -36.93 10.52
#